data_AF-A0AAW4WVA7-F1
#
_entry.id   AF-A0AAW4WVA7-F1
#
_cell.length_a   1.000
_cell.length_b   1.000
_cell.length_c   1.000
_cell.angle_alpha   90.00
_cell.angle_beta   90.00
_cell.angle_gamma   90.00
#
_symmetry.space_group_name_H-M   'P 1'
#
loop_
_entity.id
_entity.type
_entity.pdbx_description
1 polymer ?
#
loop_
_entity_poly.entity_id
_entity_poly.type
_entity_poly.pdbx_seq_one_letter_code
_entity_poly.pdbx_strand_id
1 'polypeptide(L)' 'MQKLEQLQKEIELLPGLDCAACGAPDCKTFAEDIVNDLAVRTDCTFMLRKRISDLAGDLCELANSLPPLINGEKEEDYEC' A
#
# COMPACT_ATOMS: atom_id res chain seq x y z
N MET A 1 -7.51 -18.06 17.98
CA MET A 1 -6.53 -18.38 16.92
C MET A 1 -6.45 -17.29 15.86
N GLN A 2 -7.58 -16.73 15.40
CA GLN A 2 -7.63 -15.68 14.37
C GLN A 2 -6.64 -14.50 14.56
N LYS A 3 -6.52 -13.92 15.78
CA LYS A 3 -5.58 -12.82 16.02
C LYS A 3 -4.10 -13.20 15.85
N LEU A 4 -3.73 -14.45 16.15
CA LEU A 4 -2.34 -14.91 16.00
C LEU A 4 -1.99 -15.08 14.51
N GLU A 5 -2.91 -15.61 13.72
CA GLU A 5 -2.77 -15.74 12.27
C GLU A 5 -2.69 -14.36 11.59
N GLN A 6 -3.53 -13.41 12.03
CA GLN A 6 -3.46 -12.02 11.56
C GLN A 6 -2.11 -11.39 11.90
N LEU A 7 -1.61 -11.57 13.12
CA LEU A 7 -0.31 -11.05 13.52
C LEU A 7 0.82 -11.60 12.65
N GLN A 8 0.85 -12.91 12.41
CA GLN A 8 1.84 -13.52 11.52
C GLN A 8 1.79 -12.92 10.12
N LYS A 9 0.58 -12.75 9.57
CA LYS A 9 0.37 -12.10 8.27
C LYS A 9 0.88 -10.66 8.25
N GLU A 10 0.61 -9.87 9.29
CA GLU A 10 1.11 -8.49 9.36
C GLU A 10 2.64 -8.46 9.45
N ILE A 11 3.26 -9.35 10.24
CA ILE A 11 4.73 -9.46 10.33
C ILE A 11 5.34 -9.78 8.96
N GLU A 12 4.73 -10.66 8.18
CA GLU A 12 5.19 -11.02 6.83
C GLU A 12 5.00 -9.89 5.79
N LEU A 13 3.97 -9.06 5.96
CA LEU A 13 3.68 -7.94 5.06
C LEU A 13 4.56 -6.71 5.33
N LEU A 14 4.99 -6.52 6.58
CA LEU A 14 5.82 -5.41 6.99
C LEU A 14 7.27 -5.58 6.53
N PRO A 15 8.02 -4.48 6.35
CA PRO A 15 9.37 -4.53 5.77
C PRO A 15 10.44 -5.15 6.68
N GLY A 16 10.17 -5.35 7.98
CA GLY A 16 11.11 -5.97 8.92
C GLY A 16 12.40 -5.17 9.17
N LEU A 17 12.34 -3.83 9.04
CA LEU A 17 13.51 -2.94 9.13
C LEU A 17 13.77 -2.37 10.54
N ASP A 18 12.79 -2.46 11.45
CA ASP A 18 12.87 -1.99 12.84
C ASP A 18 13.39 -0.54 12.99
N CYS A 19 12.99 0.35 12.07
CA CYS A 19 13.45 1.74 12.02
C CYS A 19 12.71 2.71 12.96
N ALA A 20 11.68 2.25 13.65
CA ALA A 20 10.83 3.02 14.57
C ALA A 20 10.12 4.27 14.02
N ALA A 21 10.09 4.48 12.70
CA ALA A 21 9.50 5.69 12.09
C ALA A 21 7.97 5.82 12.29
N CYS A 22 7.26 4.71 12.54
CA CYS A 22 5.82 4.69 12.83
C CYS A 22 5.50 4.86 14.33
N GLY A 23 6.51 5.01 15.20
CA GLY A 23 6.34 5.19 16.65
C GLY A 23 6.40 3.89 17.47
N ALA A 24 6.38 2.72 16.84
CA ALA A 24 6.63 1.44 17.49
C ALA A 24 8.15 1.13 17.56
N PRO A 25 8.63 0.37 18.56
CA PRO A 25 10.06 0.04 18.71
C PRO A 25 10.59 -0.90 17.61
N ASP A 26 9.75 -1.80 17.08
CA ASP A 26 10.09 -2.75 16.02
C ASP A 26 8.85 -3.09 15.17
N CYS A 27 9.07 -3.71 14.01
CA CYS A 27 7.99 -4.05 13.08
C CYS A 27 7.02 -5.08 13.66
N LYS A 28 7.46 -5.95 14.55
CA LYS A 28 6.59 -6.94 15.19
C LYS A 28 5.61 -6.25 16.16
N THR A 29 6.08 -5.30 16.94
CA THR A 29 5.25 -4.49 17.85
C THR A 29 4.27 -3.65 17.04
N PHE A 30 4.72 -3.05 15.94
CA PHE A 30 3.81 -2.34 15.01
C PHE A 30 2.73 -3.25 14.42
N ALA A 31 3.06 -4.51 14.10
CA ALA A 31 2.09 -5.50 13.66
C ALA A 31 1.02 -5.78 14.73
N GLU A 32 1.42 -5.83 16.01
CA GLU A 32 0.48 -5.97 17.13
C GLU A 32 -0.42 -4.74 17.26
N ASP A 33 0.10 -3.53 17.06
CA ASP A 33 -0.69 -2.30 17.04
C ASP A 33 -1.76 -2.33 15.94
N ILE A 34 -1.42 -2.80 14.74
CA ILE A 34 -2.36 -2.96 13.62
C ILE A 34 -3.45 -3.99 13.96
N VAL A 35 -3.11 -5.16 14.48
CA VAL A 35 -4.07 -6.23 14.84
C VAL A 35 -5.01 -5.82 15.97
N ASN A 36 -4.62 -4.84 16.79
CA ASN A 36 -5.44 -4.28 17.86
C ASN A 36 -6.13 -2.96 17.48
N ASP A 37 -6.13 -2.59 16.19
CA ASP A 37 -6.75 -1.37 15.67
C ASP A 37 -6.21 -0.07 16.30
N LEU A 38 -4.96 -0.10 16.79
CA LEU A 38 -4.25 1.06 17.36
C LEU A 38 -3.46 1.84 16.30
N ALA A 39 -3.16 1.19 15.17
CA ALA A 39 -2.44 1.77 14.05
C ALA A 39 -2.97 1.22 12.72
N VAL A 40 -2.65 1.90 11.62
CA VAL A 40 -2.93 1.40 10.26
C VAL A 40 -1.62 1.17 9.51
N ARG A 41 -1.59 0.22 8.57
CA ARG A 41 -0.36 -0.11 7.81
C ARG A 41 0.31 1.11 7.18
N THR A 42 -0.47 2.10 6.74
CA THR A 42 0.03 3.33 6.10
C THR A 42 0.74 4.29 7.07
N ASP A 43 0.72 4.04 8.38
CA ASP A 43 1.56 4.78 9.33
C ASP A 43 3.05 4.40 9.15
N CYS A 44 3.33 3.24 8.56
CA CYS A 44 4.66 2.90 8.08
C CYS A 44 4.97 3.63 6.76
N THR A 45 6.00 4.47 6.75
CA THR A 45 6.43 5.25 5.57
C THR A 45 6.69 4.41 4.31
N PHE A 46 7.20 3.19 4.48
CA PHE A 46 7.42 2.26 3.35
C PHE A 46 6.11 1.76 2.77
N MET A 47 5.14 1.40 3.61
CA MET A 47 3.82 0.95 3.19
C MET A 47 3.01 2.10 2.59
N LEU A 48 3.12 3.30 3.14
CA LEU A 48 2.53 4.52 2.58
C LEU A 48 3.02 4.78 1.17
N ARG A 49 4.35 4.82 0.98
CA ARG A 49 4.95 5.06 -0.34
C ARG A 49 4.56 3.98 -1.35
N LYS A 50 4.55 2.72 -0.94
CA LYS A 50 4.09 1.61 -1.79
C LYS A 50 2.65 1.85 -2.25
N ARG A 51 1.74 2.14 -1.31
CA ARG A 51 0.32 2.38 -1.63
C ARG A 51 0.11 3.59 -2.55
N ILE A 52 0.90 4.67 -2.37
CA ILE A 52 0.85 5.83 -3.26
C ILE A 52 1.33 5.46 -4.67
N SER A 53 2.41 4.68 -4.78
CA SER A 53 2.94 4.21 -6.06
C SER A 53 1.95 3.30 -6.79
N ASP A 54 1.33 2.37 -6.07
CA ASP A 54 0.32 1.45 -6.63
C ASP A 54 -0.89 2.25 -7.16
N LEU A 55 -1.40 3.19 -6.35
CA LEU A 55 -2.53 4.04 -6.75
C LEU A 55 -2.19 4.94 -7.94
N ALA A 56 -0.98 5.49 -8.01
CA ALA A 56 -0.54 6.26 -9.16
C ALA A 56 -0.52 5.40 -10.43
N GLY A 57 -0.05 4.15 -10.33
CA GLY A 57 -0.10 3.17 -11.42
C GLY A 57 -1.52 2.89 -11.89
N ASP A 58 -2.45 2.60 -10.97
CA ASP A 58 -3.86 2.33 -11.27
C ASP A 58 -4.51 3.52 -11.99
N LEU A 59 -4.23 4.74 -11.54
CA LEU A 59 -4.76 5.95 -12.17
C LEU A 59 -4.21 6.15 -13.58
N CYS A 60 -2.93 5.85 -13.80
CA CYS A 60 -2.32 5.95 -15.11
C CYS A 60 -2.84 4.88 -16.07
N GLU A 61 -3.10 3.66 -15.60
CA GLU A 61 -3.77 2.62 -16.39
C GLU A 61 -5.19 3.05 -16.80
N LEU A 62 -5.97 3.58 -15.86
CA LEU A 62 -7.33 4.06 -16.14
C LEU A 62 -7.34 5.22 -17.14
N ALA A 63 -6.42 6.19 -16.99
CA ALA A 63 -6.31 7.33 -17.90
C ALA A 63 -5.97 6.92 -19.34
N ASN A 64 -5.12 5.90 -19.50
CA ASN A 64 -4.72 5.38 -20.81
C ASN A 64 -5.72 4.36 -21.39
N SER A 65 -6.75 3.96 -20.64
CA SER A 65 -7.79 3.07 -21.14
C SER A 65 -8.88 3.85 -21.89
N LEU A 66 -9.00 3.64 -23.20
CA LEU A 66 -10.08 4.21 -24.01
C LEU A 66 -11.33 3.31 -23.96
N PRO A 67 -12.52 3.82 -23.60
CA PRO A 67 -13.75 3.07 -23.75
C PRO A 67 -14.06 2.84 -25.24
N PRO A 68 -14.67 1.70 -25.62
CA PRO A 68 -14.74 1.21 -27.01
C PRO A 68 -15.65 2.02 -27.97
N LEU A 69 -16.04 3.25 -27.61
CA LEU A 69 -17.08 4.02 -28.30
C LEU A 69 -16.58 5.29 -29.01
N ILE A 70 -15.29 5.62 -28.94
CA ILE A 70 -14.72 6.82 -29.59
C ILE A 70 -13.89 6.40 -30.81
N ASN A 71 -14.49 6.51 -32.01
CA ASN A 71 -13.73 6.55 -33.26
C ASN A 71 -13.22 7.99 -33.44
N GLY A 72 -12.05 8.31 -32.88
CA GLY A 72 -11.51 9.66 -32.94
C GLY A 72 -10.06 9.73 -32.45
N GLU A 73 -9.15 9.74 -33.43
CA GLU A 73 -7.80 10.30 -33.47
C GLU A 73 -6.95 10.38 -32.17
N LYS A 74 -5.95 9.49 -32.13
CA LYS A 74 -4.62 9.54 -31.46
C LYS A 74 -4.55 9.85 -29.96
N GLU A 75 -4.26 8.76 -29.23
CA GLU A 75 -3.58 8.63 -27.93
C GLU A 75 -2.76 9.85 -27.51
N GLU A 76 -3.21 10.54 -26.45
CA GLU A 76 -2.30 11.19 -25.52
C GLU A 76 -1.89 10.12 -24.50
N ASP A 77 -0.81 9.38 -24.80
CA ASP A 77 -0.15 8.55 -23.80
C ASP A 77 0.38 9.48 -22.70
N TYR A 78 -0.32 9.55 -21.57
CA TYR A 78 0.15 10.36 -20.44
C TYR A 78 1.38 9.67 -19.84
N GLU A 79 2.56 10.26 -20.05
CA GLU A 79 3.80 9.77 -19.45
C GLU A 79 3.73 9.98 -17.93
N CYS A 80 3.68 8.84 -17.25
CA CYS A 80 3.59 8.63 -15.82
C CYS A 80 4.74 7.67 -15.48
#